data_AF-A0A183HJN7-F1
#
_entry.id   AF-A0A183HJN7-F1
#
_cell.length_a   1.000
_cell.length_b   1.000
_cell.length_c   1.000
_cell.angle_alpha   90.00
_cell.angle_beta   90.00
_cell.angle_gamma   90.00
#
_symmetry.space_group_name_H-M   'P 1'
#
loop_
_entity.id
_entity.type
_entity.pdbx_description
1 polymer ?
#
loop_
_entity_poly.entity_id
_entity_poly.type
_entity_poly.pdbx_seq_one_letter_code
_entity_poly.pdbx_strand_id
1 'polypeptide(L)'
;MFYSYSVFDVTKGSLFYGPEGAYNTLAGHDATRALAKMDLTLVKDTPDDVSDISDMDLDTAKEWMESFIYKYPVVGKLLAEGEESTDYNDELASL
;
A
#
# COMPACT_ATOMS: atom_id res chain seq x y z
N MET A 1 5.27 -16.04 -2.99
CA MET A 1 5.75 -15.11 -1.97
C MET A 1 4.69 -14.02 -1.87
N PHE A 2 3.86 -14.05 -0.82
CA PHE A 2 2.73 -13.13 -0.68
C PHE A 2 3.28 -11.77 -0.25
N TYR A 3 3.29 -10.80 -1.17
CA TYR A 3 3.41 -9.41 -0.78
C TYR A 3 2.18 -9.07 0.07
N SER A 4 2.40 -8.55 1.27
CA SER A 4 1.32 -8.16 2.16
C SER A 4 0.66 -6.92 1.57
N TYR A 5 -0.51 -7.11 0.96
CA TYR A 5 -1.38 -6.04 0.47
C TYR A 5 -2.00 -5.27 1.64
N SER A 6 -1.19 -4.56 2.44
CA SER A 6 -1.66 -3.82 3.61
C SER A 6 -2.16 -2.43 3.21
N VAL A 7 -3.35 -2.05 3.70
CA VAL A 7 -3.87 -0.68 3.54
C VAL A 7 -3.44 0.14 4.75
N PHE A 8 -2.78 1.28 4.49
CA PHE A 8 -2.28 2.17 5.54
C PHE A 8 -3.12 3.46 5.59
N ASP A 9 -3.51 3.88 6.79
CA ASP A 9 -4.07 5.22 6.98
C ASP A 9 -2.92 6.25 7.11
N VAL A 10 -2.67 6.94 6.01
CA VAL A 10 -1.64 7.96 5.88
C VAL A 10 -2.13 9.38 6.20
N THR A 11 -3.29 9.55 6.83
CA THR A 11 -3.88 10.87 7.12
C THR A 11 -2.93 11.77 7.94
N LYS A 12 -2.19 11.20 8.90
CA LYS A 12 -1.16 11.92 9.67
C LYS A 12 0.02 12.42 8.82
N GLY A 13 0.23 11.80 7.66
CA GLY A 13 1.22 12.17 6.65
C GLY A 13 0.68 13.05 5.54
N SER A 14 -0.44 13.76 5.75
CA SER A 14 -1.09 14.60 4.74
C SER A 14 -0.21 15.69 4.10
N LEU A 15 0.87 16.11 4.76
CA LEU A 15 1.88 16.97 4.13
C LEU A 15 2.56 16.31 2.92
N PHE A 16 2.65 14.98 2.91
CA PHE A 16 3.27 14.20 1.84
C PHE A 16 2.24 13.59 0.89
N TYR A 17 1.14 13.06 1.42
CA TYR A 17 0.15 12.30 0.63
C TYR A 17 -1.15 13.08 0.37
N GLY A 18 -1.32 14.27 0.96
CA GLY A 18 -2.43 15.16 0.64
C GLY A 18 -2.29 15.75 -0.76
N PRO A 19 -3.31 16.47 -1.27
CA PRO A 19 -3.36 16.93 -2.67
C PRO A 19 -2.13 17.73 -3.14
N GLU A 20 -1.52 18.52 -2.25
CA GLU A 20 -0.34 19.34 -2.54
C GLU A 20 0.99 18.66 -2.17
N GLY A 21 0.94 17.44 -1.66
CA GLY A 21 2.10 16.69 -1.20
C GLY A 21 2.88 16.04 -2.33
N ALA A 22 4.18 15.83 -2.12
CA ALA A 22 5.07 15.24 -3.13
C ALA A 22 4.71 13.79 -3.52
N TYR A 23 3.97 13.08 -2.67
CA TYR A 23 3.52 11.71 -2.86
C TYR A 23 1.99 11.63 -3.00
N ASN A 24 1.34 12.72 -3.45
CA ASN A 24 -0.10 12.80 -3.60
C ASN A 24 -0.69 11.68 -4.48
N THR A 25 0.03 11.25 -5.53
CA THR A 25 -0.43 10.21 -6.45
C THR A 25 -0.54 8.85 -5.78
N LEU A 26 0.20 8.59 -4.70
CA LEU A 26 0.12 7.32 -3.98
C LEU A 26 -1.16 7.20 -3.13
N ALA A 27 -1.78 8.33 -2.77
CA ALA A 27 -2.94 8.32 -1.90
C ALA A 27 -4.13 7.64 -2.58
N GLY A 28 -4.69 6.61 -1.93
CA GLY A 28 -5.86 5.88 -2.44
C GLY A 28 -5.55 4.80 -3.49
N HIS A 29 -4.28 4.51 -3.76
CA HIS A 29 -3.86 3.55 -4.79
C HIS A 29 -2.96 2.44 -4.23
N ASP A 30 -2.80 1.37 -5.00
CA ASP A 30 -1.69 0.45 -4.79
C ASP A 30 -0.38 1.12 -5.20
N ALA A 31 0.45 1.44 -4.20
CA ALA A 31 1.72 2.13 -4.39
C ALA A 31 2.87 1.17 -4.76
N THR A 32 2.65 -0.15 -4.77
CA THR A 32 3.71 -1.16 -4.82
C THR A 32 4.64 -0.97 -6.02
N ARG A 33 4.11 -0.85 -7.25
CA ARG A 33 4.93 -0.65 -8.45
C ARG A 33 5.68 0.68 -8.42
N ALA A 34 4.99 1.75 -8.04
CA ALA A 34 5.58 3.10 -7.99
C ALA A 34 6.74 3.16 -6.99
N LEU A 35 6.61 2.50 -5.84
CA LEU A 35 7.67 2.40 -4.84
C LEU A 35 8.79 1.46 -5.27
N ALA A 36 8.47 0.32 -5.90
CA ALA A 36 9.47 -0.62 -6.39
C ALA A 36 10.37 -0.02 -7.47
N LYS A 37 9.77 0.78 -8.37
CA LYS A 37 10.46 1.43 -9.49
C LYS A 37 10.93 2.85 -9.18
N MET A 38 10.60 3.36 -7.98
CA MET A 38 10.86 4.75 -7.57
C MET A 38 10.32 5.77 -8.58
N ASP A 39 9.14 5.52 -9.14
CA ASP A 39 8.50 6.31 -10.18
C ASP A 39 7.00 6.48 -9.88
N LEU A 40 6.63 7.69 -9.47
CA LEU A 40 5.26 8.07 -9.10
C LEU A 40 4.29 8.10 -10.29
N THR A 41 4.79 8.07 -11.53
CA THR A 41 3.95 8.04 -12.73
C THR A 41 3.38 6.66 -13.04
N LEU A 42 3.88 5.62 -12.35
CA LEU A 42 3.45 4.23 -12.55
C LEU A 42 2.26 3.81 -11.69
N VAL A 43 1.66 4.75 -10.95
CA VAL A 43 0.41 4.52 -10.21
C VAL A 43 -0.73 4.23 -11.20
N LYS A 44 -1.62 3.31 -10.83
CA LYS A 44 -2.79 2.92 -11.62
C LYS A 44 -4.05 2.99 -10.78
N ASP A 45 -5.18 3.33 -11.44
CA ASP A 45 -6.52 3.30 -10.85
C ASP A 45 -7.12 1.88 -10.77
N THR A 46 -6.44 0.89 -11.36
CA THR A 46 -6.87 -0.51 -11.43
C THR A 46 -5.92 -1.41 -10.66
N PRO A 47 -6.37 -2.60 -10.23
CA PRO A 47 -5.48 -3.62 -9.65
C PRO A 47 -4.24 -3.83 -10.53
N ASP A 48 -3.08 -3.95 -9.90
CA ASP A 48 -1.79 -4.06 -10.58
C ASP A 48 -1.17 -5.43 -10.32
N ASP A 49 -0.89 -6.17 -11.39
CA ASP A 49 -0.10 -7.40 -11.31
C ASP A 49 1.39 -7.04 -11.29
N VAL A 50 2.03 -7.26 -10.14
CA VAL A 50 3.46 -6.96 -9.92
C VAL A 50 4.38 -8.16 -10.21
N SER A 51 3.86 -9.21 -10.84
CA SER A 51 4.64 -10.42 -11.18
C SER A 51 5.78 -10.15 -12.18
N ASP A 52 5.73 -9.04 -12.92
CA ASP A 52 6.74 -8.58 -13.85
C ASP A 52 7.89 -7.78 -13.19
N ILE A 53 7.75 -7.43 -11.92
CA ILE A 53 8.75 -6.65 -11.18
C ILE A 53 9.84 -7.58 -10.65
N SER A 54 11.10 -7.17 -10.78
CA SER A 54 12.23 -7.95 -10.30
C SER A 54 12.25 -8.02 -8.76
N ASP A 55 12.79 -9.10 -8.19
CA ASP A 55 12.91 -9.25 -6.73
C ASP A 55 13.68 -8.08 -6.08
N MET A 56 14.68 -7.52 -6.79
CA MET A 56 15.47 -6.38 -6.32
C MET A 56 14.65 -5.09 -6.23
N ASP A 57 13.85 -4.79 -7.26
CA ASP A 57 12.95 -3.62 -7.22
C ASP A 57 11.87 -3.81 -6.16
N LEU A 58 11.35 -5.04 -6.05
CA LEU A 58 10.41 -5.43 -5.01
C LEU A 58 11.01 -5.19 -3.61
N ASP A 59 12.26 -5.54 -3.36
CA ASP A 59 12.91 -5.26 -2.07
C ASP A 59 12.90 -3.76 -1.72
N THR A 60 13.00 -2.87 -2.70
CA THR A 60 12.82 -1.42 -2.46
C THR A 60 11.42 -1.11 -1.92
N ALA A 61 10.37 -1.70 -2.50
CA ALA A 61 9.01 -1.53 -2.00
C ALA A 61 8.81 -2.10 -0.58
N LYS A 62 9.51 -3.20 -0.22
CA LYS A 62 9.48 -3.75 1.16
C LYS A 62 10.05 -2.77 2.17
N GLU A 63 11.18 -2.13 1.88
CA GLU A 63 11.78 -1.15 2.79
C GLU A 63 10.83 0.04 3.06
N TRP A 64 10.11 0.47 2.04
CA TRP A 64 9.03 1.46 2.19
C TRP A 64 7.89 0.92 3.04
N MET A 65 7.45 -0.32 2.82
CA MET A 65 6.40 -0.97 3.61
C MET A 65 6.78 -1.06 5.10
N GLU A 66 8.02 -1.44 5.42
CA GLU A 66 8.52 -1.47 6.80
C GLU A 66 8.47 -0.08 7.45
N SER A 67 8.85 0.96 6.71
CA SER A 67 8.72 2.34 7.15
C SER A 67 7.26 2.75 7.37
N PHE A 68 6.33 2.25 6.56
CA PHE A 68 4.90 2.53 6.70
C PHE A 68 4.30 1.84 7.92
N ILE A 69 4.63 0.57 8.16
CA ILE A 69 4.20 -0.19 9.35
C ILE A 69 4.60 0.52 10.64
N TYR A 70 5.80 1.14 10.65
CA TYR A 70 6.24 1.90 11.82
C TYR A 70 5.51 3.25 11.99
N LYS A 71 5.13 3.91 10.89
CA LYS A 71 4.63 5.30 10.89
C LYS A 71 3.11 5.42 10.90
N TYR A 72 2.41 4.46 10.31
CA TYR A 72 0.99 4.53 10.00
C TYR A 72 0.27 3.27 10.46
N PRO A 73 -0.97 3.40 10.96
CA PRO A 73 -1.77 2.23 11.30
C PRO A 73 -2.17 1.49 10.03
N VAL A 74 -2.13 0.16 10.10
CA VAL A 74 -2.73 -0.72 9.09
C VAL A 74 -4.23 -0.78 9.37
N VAL A 75 -5.04 -0.45 8.37
CA VAL A 75 -6.51 -0.37 8.48
C VAL A 75 -7.23 -1.48 7.70
N GLY A 76 -6.48 -2.33 7.02
CA GLY A 76 -7.04 -3.48 6.34
C GLY A 76 -6.09 -4.09 5.32
N LYS A 77 -6.67 -4.88 4.43
CA LYS A 77 -5.99 -5.55 3.33
C LYS A 77 -6.59 -5.10 1.99
N LEU A 78 -5.74 -4.78 1.02
CA LEU A 78 -6.14 -4.54 -0.36
C LEU A 78 -6.45 -5.91 -0.98
N LEU A 79 -7.69 -6.06 -1.45
CA LEU A 79 -8.23 -7.32 -1.95
C LEU A 79 -7.79 -7.55 -3.38
N ALA A 80 -7.39 -8.79 -3.69
CA ALA A 80 -7.23 -9.22 -5.07
C ALA A 80 -8.59 -9.38 -5.76
N GLU A 81 -8.60 -9.41 -7.09
CA GLU A 81 -9.83 -9.67 -7.85
C GLU A 81 -10.42 -11.04 -7.46
N GLY A 82 -11.69 -11.04 -7.04
CA GLY A 82 -12.40 -12.24 -6.57
C GLY A 82 -12.06 -12.68 -5.15
N GLU A 83 -11.24 -11.92 -4.40
CA GLU A 83 -11.02 -12.16 -2.98
C GLU A 83 -12.19 -11.60 -2.15
N GLU A 84 -12.76 -12.43 -1.28
CA GLU A 84 -13.83 -12.04 -0.36
C GLU A 84 -13.30 -11.11 0.74
N SER A 85 -14.08 -10.07 1.07
CA SER A 85 -13.74 -9.19 2.19
C SER A 85 -13.86 -9.94 3.51
N THR A 86 -12.91 -9.70 4.42
CA THR A 86 -13.01 -10.18 5.80
C THR A 86 -13.58 -9.07 6.68
N ASP A 87 -14.65 -9.35 7.41
CA ASP A 87 -15.13 -8.45 8.47
C ASP A 87 -14.30 -8.68 9.73
N TYR A 88 -13.55 -7.66 10.15
CA TYR A 88 -12.69 -7.69 11.34
C TYR A 88 -13.41 -7.23 12.62
N ASN A 89 -14.72 -6.95 12.56
CA ASN A 89 -15.50 -6.47 13.71
C ASN A 89 -15.49 -7.42 14.91
N ASP A 90 -15.41 -8.74 14.68
CA ASP A 90 -15.48 -9.73 15.76
C ASP A 90 -14.15 -9.89 16.54
N GLU A 91 -13.00 -9.63 15.92
CA GLU A 91 -11.68 -9.77 16.57
C GLU A 91 -11.31 -8.54 17.42
N LEU A 92 -11.78 -7.34 17.05
CA LEU A 92 -11.57 -6.12 17.84
C LEU A 92 -12.53 -6.01 19.03
N ALA A 93 -13.68 -6.67 18.99
CA ALA A 93 -14.62 -6.74 20.13
C ALA A 93 -14.12 -7.64 21.27
N SER A 94 -13.05 -8.40 21.05
CA SER A 94 -12.49 -9.38 21.98
C SER A 94 -11.14 -8.98 22.60
N LEU A 95 -10.68 -7.74 22.34
CA LEU A 95 -9.50 -7.10 22.93
C LEU A 95 -9.91 -5.99 23.92
#